data_AF-A0A369H9G5-F1
#
_entry.id   AF-A0A369H9G5-F1
#
_cell.length_a   1.000
_cell.length_b   1.000
_cell.length_c   1.000
_cell.angle_alpha   90.00
_cell.angle_beta   90.00
_cell.angle_gamma   90.00
#
_symmetry.space_group_name_H-M   'P 1'
#
loop_
_entity.id
_entity.type
_entity.pdbx_description
1 polymer ?
#
loop_
_entity_poly.entity_id
_entity_poly.type
_entity_poly.pdbx_seq_one_letter_code
_entity_poly.pdbx_strand_id
1 'polypeptide(L)'
;MPPVRFSPRRLSSLLLALVLLALTCVLLLASAVPSSPLTIVAAADGTLSRVMHKSKQIKADNHWLSTPYSGDQLALLPPPLQRRPIYCYHEVSPGSASDDRQAERRLLMTWRRAWWAQGFHPIVLHVAEAKKSPRYESLRRLSLPPAVTKDLNRWLAWETVGAGILTHHTLLPMLPDDPTLTYLGGGEYSSLKKWEGLADALLVGTREGVGAALDYAMAHRSSELLSNSLPEDIIEIGKKPPAGLAWYSRAVVESKYRAVAAAFRQSRAAGLRALNRLINTHLHISWQNQFSDGIDALKPFPEHTTAMVRGALKLARQLASCSESPIPSSCPPNLPDCTPCVATAPMRVSTPARYRNSSHVFSIGTVPHPWTLALLHNQRSSLNISWIRRESSRDPWLTTVTRSLLGSGVSGNRRVLSLKEAAATASNSFWLTAEDEMPADLNWYFGFDVPEHGMDDGRSLSPVPALRLSHKGDLDSDEGDAKETPLLERAKQVVMQSKPTLETGLRASLEAWNMADTEAWRFVRALHARRLMEMEEARQEAESSANNEARDEGRSEAGTNAAFDKVDPYVVRGPGSCNVPAPLTFRAEPQ
;
A
#
# COMPACT_ATOMS: atom_id res chain seq x y z
N MET A 1 10.73 5.81 -71.48
CA MET A 1 12.15 5.54 -71.15
C MET A 1 12.47 4.13 -71.64
N PRO A 2 13.53 3.91 -72.44
CA PRO A 2 13.86 2.57 -72.91
C PRO A 2 14.45 1.73 -71.75
N PRO A 3 14.22 0.40 -71.72
CA PRO A 3 14.76 -0.48 -70.69
C PRO A 3 16.27 -0.59 -70.82
N VAL A 4 16.98 -0.29 -69.72
CA VAL A 4 18.43 -0.44 -69.63
C VAL A 4 18.76 -1.94 -69.66
N ARG A 5 19.32 -2.41 -70.79
CA ARG A 5 19.83 -3.78 -70.93
C ARG A 5 21.24 -3.84 -70.38
N PHE A 6 21.41 -4.45 -69.22
CA PHE A 6 22.74 -4.79 -68.70
C PHE A 6 23.30 -5.97 -69.48
N SER A 7 24.55 -5.85 -69.96
CA SER A 7 25.23 -6.98 -70.56
C SER A 7 25.50 -8.05 -69.50
N PRO A 8 25.43 -9.35 -69.83
CA PRO A 8 25.61 -10.44 -68.87
C PRO A 8 26.95 -10.36 -68.12
N ARG A 9 27.99 -9.78 -68.75
CA ARG A 9 29.28 -9.52 -68.10
C ARG A 9 29.19 -8.51 -66.96
N ARG A 10 28.40 -7.43 -67.10
CA ARG A 10 28.21 -6.43 -66.03
C ARG A 10 27.36 -6.98 -64.88
N LEU A 11 26.39 -7.83 -65.18
CA LEU A 11 25.58 -8.48 -64.14
C LEU A 11 26.44 -9.44 -63.29
N SER A 12 27.33 -10.20 -63.96
CA SER A 12 28.23 -11.14 -63.28
C SER A 12 29.25 -10.43 -62.38
N SER A 13 29.81 -9.28 -62.81
CA SER A 13 30.71 -8.48 -61.98
C SER A 13 30.02 -7.86 -60.76
N LEU A 14 28.76 -7.41 -60.91
CA LEU A 14 27.96 -6.88 -59.80
C LEU A 14 27.62 -7.96 -58.77
N LEU A 15 27.27 -9.17 -59.22
CA LEU A 15 27.03 -10.31 -58.34
C LEU A 15 28.30 -10.73 -57.59
N LEU A 16 29.46 -10.76 -58.27
CA LEU A 16 30.73 -11.09 -57.61
C LEU A 16 31.11 -10.06 -56.54
N ALA A 17 30.89 -8.76 -56.82
CA ALA A 17 31.14 -7.69 -55.86
C ALA A 17 30.23 -7.77 -54.63
N LEU A 18 28.95 -8.11 -54.81
CA LEU A 18 28.01 -8.31 -53.70
C LEU A 18 28.36 -9.53 -52.85
N VAL A 19 28.82 -10.63 -53.46
CA VAL A 19 29.26 -11.83 -52.73
C VAL A 19 30.53 -11.55 -51.91
N LEU A 20 31.50 -10.82 -52.47
CA LEU A 20 32.70 -10.41 -51.74
C LEU A 20 32.38 -9.49 -50.56
N LEU A 21 31.43 -8.55 -50.74
CA LEU A 21 30.98 -7.66 -49.67
C LEU A 21 30.24 -8.42 -48.54
N ALA A 22 29.44 -9.42 -48.90
CA ALA A 22 28.77 -10.27 -47.91
C ALA A 22 29.78 -11.11 -47.10
N LEU A 23 30.81 -11.65 -47.77
CA LEU A 23 31.89 -12.41 -47.12
C LEU A 23 32.72 -11.55 -46.16
N THR A 24 33.04 -10.31 -46.52
CA THR A 24 33.76 -9.40 -45.63
C THR A 24 32.92 -8.99 -44.42
N CYS A 25 31.61 -8.79 -44.58
CA CYS A 25 30.70 -8.55 -43.45
C CYS A 25 30.62 -9.74 -42.48
N VAL A 26 30.56 -10.98 -42.99
CA VAL A 26 30.52 -12.18 -42.13
C VAL A 26 31.83 -12.34 -41.35
N LEU A 27 32.98 -12.09 -41.98
CA LEU A 27 34.30 -12.15 -41.33
C LEU A 27 34.48 -11.07 -40.26
N LEU A 28 33.93 -9.87 -40.47
CA LEU A 28 33.97 -8.78 -39.49
C LEU A 28 33.02 -9.00 -38.30
N LEU A 29 31.93 -9.76 -38.48
CA LEU A 29 31.00 -10.10 -37.39
C LEU A 29 31.49 -11.30 -36.57
N ALA A 30 32.27 -12.21 -37.16
CA ALA A 30 32.81 -13.38 -36.46
C ALA A 30 33.98 -13.04 -35.50
N SER A 31 34.63 -11.88 -35.64
CA SER A 31 35.76 -11.46 -34.79
C SER A 31 35.35 -10.71 -33.52
N ALA A 32 34.04 -10.49 -33.28
CA ALA A 32 33.52 -9.69 -32.17
C ALA A 32 32.83 -10.50 -31.05
N VAL A 33 33.21 -11.77 -30.85
CA VAL A 33 32.71 -12.60 -29.73
C VAL A 33 33.87 -12.99 -28.81
N PRO A 34 34.00 -12.41 -27.61
CA PRO A 34 34.94 -12.91 -26.62
C PRO A 34 34.38 -14.20 -25.99
N SER A 35 35.07 -15.31 -26.24
CA SER A 35 34.84 -16.62 -25.66
C SER A 35 35.53 -16.74 -24.30
N SER A 36 34.77 -16.99 -23.23
CA SER A 36 35.25 -17.70 -22.03
C SER A 36 34.09 -18.39 -21.31
N PRO A 37 34.21 -19.67 -20.93
CA PRO A 37 33.16 -20.43 -20.23
C PRO A 37 33.32 -20.34 -18.71
N LEU A 38 32.22 -20.30 -17.97
CA LEU A 38 32.21 -20.46 -16.52
C LEU A 38 31.42 -21.72 -16.14
N THR A 39 32.17 -22.71 -15.66
CA THR A 39 31.73 -23.95 -15.03
C THR A 39 31.30 -23.65 -13.58
N ILE A 40 30.08 -24.00 -13.17
CA ILE A 40 29.75 -24.15 -11.73
C ILE A 40 28.94 -25.43 -11.51
N VAL A 41 29.48 -26.21 -10.58
CA VAL A 41 29.06 -27.51 -10.04
C VAL A 41 27.82 -27.34 -9.15
N ALA A 42 26.92 -28.33 -9.22
CA ALA A 42 25.76 -28.46 -8.35
C ALA A 42 26.14 -29.10 -7.00
N ALA A 43 25.51 -28.62 -5.92
CA ALA A 43 25.29 -29.39 -4.70
C ALA A 43 23.92 -29.03 -4.10
N ALA A 44 23.29 -30.04 -3.53
CA ALA A 44 21.87 -30.16 -3.23
C ALA A 44 21.53 -29.92 -1.74
N ASP A 45 20.23 -30.06 -1.45
CA ASP A 45 19.54 -30.17 -0.16
C ASP A 45 19.27 -28.85 0.60
N GLY A 46 18.08 -28.54 1.12
CA GLY A 46 16.80 -29.24 1.14
C GLY A 46 15.80 -28.49 2.06
N THR A 47 14.57 -28.31 1.56
CA THR A 47 13.29 -28.23 2.29
C THR A 47 12.84 -26.93 2.99
N LEU A 48 11.58 -26.55 2.67
CA LEU A 48 10.64 -25.61 3.32
C LEU A 48 10.72 -24.09 3.02
N SER A 49 10.42 -23.70 1.77
CA SER A 49 9.78 -22.40 1.43
C SER A 49 9.47 -22.30 -0.07
N ARG A 50 8.56 -23.14 -0.57
CA ARG A 50 8.31 -23.28 -2.01
C ARG A 50 6.97 -22.67 -2.45
N VAL A 51 6.75 -21.38 -2.17
CA VAL A 51 5.73 -20.58 -2.89
C VAL A 51 6.19 -19.15 -3.24
N MET A 52 7.15 -18.53 -2.54
CA MET A 52 7.49 -17.11 -2.78
C MET A 52 8.78 -16.82 -3.56
N HIS A 53 9.65 -17.82 -3.82
CA HIS A 53 10.90 -17.60 -4.57
C HIS A 53 10.82 -18.00 -6.05
N LYS A 54 10.13 -17.17 -6.85
CA LYS A 54 10.68 -16.77 -8.15
C LYS A 54 10.78 -15.26 -8.12
N SER A 55 11.87 -14.77 -7.50
CA SER A 55 12.34 -13.40 -7.71
C SER A 55 12.65 -13.27 -9.19
N LYS A 56 11.68 -12.80 -9.97
CA LYS A 56 11.97 -12.11 -11.21
C LYS A 56 12.61 -10.81 -10.75
N GLN A 57 13.92 -10.66 -10.96
CA GLN A 57 14.62 -9.42 -10.64
C GLN A 57 13.83 -8.23 -11.20
N ILE A 58 13.53 -7.24 -10.35
CA ILE A 58 12.86 -6.00 -10.75
C ILE A 58 13.95 -4.96 -11.00
N LYS A 59 13.89 -4.25 -12.13
CA LYS A 59 14.85 -3.19 -12.45
C LYS A 59 14.14 -1.83 -12.42
N ALA A 60 14.54 -0.99 -11.48
CA ALA A 60 14.17 0.42 -11.45
C ALA A 60 15.06 1.22 -12.40
N ASP A 61 14.46 2.08 -13.21
CA ASP A 61 15.21 2.88 -14.17
C ASP A 61 14.53 4.23 -14.46
N ASN A 62 15.33 5.29 -14.63
CA ASN A 62 14.86 6.63 -14.94
C ASN A 62 14.36 6.75 -16.39
N HIS A 63 14.74 5.84 -17.30
CA HIS A 63 14.34 5.87 -18.72
C HIS A 63 13.16 4.94 -19.06
N TRP A 64 12.39 4.51 -18.06
CA TRP A 64 11.30 3.55 -18.21
C TRP A 64 10.16 4.00 -19.16
N LEU A 65 9.98 5.31 -19.38
CA LEU A 65 9.07 5.88 -20.39
C LEU A 65 9.75 6.24 -21.73
N SER A 66 11.07 6.12 -21.82
CA SER A 66 11.82 6.40 -23.06
C SER A 66 11.91 5.18 -23.98
N THR A 67 11.66 3.98 -23.44
CA THR A 67 11.73 2.72 -24.18
C THR A 67 10.40 1.97 -24.12
N PRO A 68 9.75 1.72 -25.27
CA PRO A 68 8.46 1.04 -25.27
C PRO A 68 8.60 -0.40 -24.78
N TYR A 69 9.60 -1.13 -25.25
CA TYR A 69 9.81 -2.55 -24.95
C TYR A 69 11.03 -2.77 -24.08
N SER A 70 10.84 -3.50 -22.99
CA SER A 70 11.92 -4.13 -22.25
C SER A 70 12.32 -5.35 -23.08
N GLY A 71 13.54 -5.42 -23.62
CA GLY A 71 13.96 -6.46 -24.59
C GLY A 71 13.92 -7.90 -24.06
N ASP A 72 14.98 -8.69 -24.27
CA ASP A 72 15.10 -10.02 -23.62
C ASP A 72 15.30 -9.95 -22.10
N GLN A 73 15.28 -8.74 -21.54
CA GLN A 73 15.57 -8.41 -20.15
C GLN A 73 14.31 -8.00 -19.38
N LEU A 74 14.52 -7.83 -18.07
CA LEU A 74 13.56 -7.44 -17.03
C LEU A 74 12.74 -6.20 -17.40
N ALA A 75 11.48 -6.14 -16.95
CA ALA A 75 10.63 -4.98 -17.16
C ALA A 75 11.24 -3.72 -16.53
N LEU A 76 11.31 -2.63 -17.31
CA LEU A 76 11.76 -1.33 -16.82
C LEU A 76 10.64 -0.64 -16.06
N LEU A 77 10.85 -0.38 -14.78
CA LEU A 77 9.90 0.30 -13.91
C LEU A 77 10.37 1.71 -13.56
N PRO A 78 9.45 2.62 -13.20
CA PRO A 78 9.83 3.91 -12.61
C PRO A 78 10.73 3.71 -11.39
N PRO A 79 11.52 4.70 -10.97
CA PRO A 79 12.20 4.65 -9.69
C PRO A 79 11.22 4.33 -8.55
N PRO A 80 11.65 3.60 -7.51
CA PRO A 80 10.84 3.41 -6.31
C PRO A 80 10.50 4.78 -5.72
N LEU A 81 9.29 4.92 -5.20
CA LEU A 81 8.89 6.16 -4.54
C LEU A 81 9.75 6.32 -3.28
N GLN A 82 10.49 7.42 -3.19
CA GLN A 82 11.22 7.75 -1.97
C GLN A 82 10.23 8.24 -0.91
N ARG A 83 9.76 7.30 -0.08
CA ARG A 83 8.79 7.59 0.97
C ARG A 83 9.46 8.33 2.12
N ARG A 84 8.95 9.53 2.44
CA ARG A 84 9.47 10.30 3.58
C ARG A 84 9.02 9.67 4.90
N PRO A 85 9.92 9.52 5.89
CA PRO A 85 9.54 9.11 7.23
C PRO A 85 8.51 10.07 7.82
N ILE A 86 7.44 9.51 8.37
CA ILE A 86 6.47 10.23 9.18
C ILE A 86 6.33 9.53 10.52
N TYR A 87 6.53 10.30 11.58
CA TYR A 87 6.61 9.77 12.93
C TYR A 87 5.30 9.96 13.67
N CYS A 88 4.96 9.00 14.52
CA CYS A 88 3.99 9.18 15.59
C CYS A 88 4.59 8.67 16.88
N TYR A 89 4.51 9.45 17.95
CA TYR A 89 4.91 8.97 19.27
C TYR A 89 3.76 8.25 19.95
N HIS A 90 4.02 7.03 20.40
CA HIS A 90 3.06 6.23 21.14
C HIS A 90 3.74 5.62 22.37
N GLU A 91 3.03 5.66 23.50
CA GLU A 91 3.47 5.05 24.75
C GLU A 91 2.28 4.33 25.37
N VAL A 92 2.47 3.03 25.61
CA VAL A 92 1.52 2.19 26.31
C VAL A 92 1.50 2.61 27.78
N SER A 93 0.31 2.87 28.31
CA SER A 93 0.17 3.21 29.72
C SER A 93 0.44 1.98 30.60
N PRO A 94 1.27 2.08 31.67
CA PRO A 94 1.51 0.99 32.59
C PRO A 94 0.19 0.46 33.17
N GLY A 95 -0.01 -0.85 33.19
CA GLY A 95 -1.24 -1.48 33.68
C GLY A 95 -2.45 -1.39 32.73
N SER A 96 -2.27 -0.93 31.48
CA SER A 96 -3.32 -0.95 30.46
C SER A 96 -3.86 -2.37 30.26
N ALA A 97 -5.18 -2.52 30.11
CA ALA A 97 -5.79 -3.82 29.84
C ALA A 97 -5.32 -4.36 28.47
N SER A 98 -5.27 -5.69 28.31
CA SER A 98 -4.95 -6.32 27.02
C SER A 98 -5.86 -5.82 25.88
N ASP A 99 -7.12 -5.59 26.22
CA ASP A 99 -8.13 -5.13 25.28
C ASP A 99 -7.90 -3.68 24.81
N ASP A 100 -7.51 -2.79 25.72
CA ASP A 100 -7.11 -1.42 25.40
C ASP A 100 -5.91 -1.41 24.45
N ARG A 101 -4.88 -2.21 24.77
CA ARG A 101 -3.69 -2.36 23.90
C ARG A 101 -4.05 -2.90 22.51
N GLN A 102 -5.00 -3.83 22.41
CA GLN A 102 -5.42 -4.36 21.12
C GLN A 102 -6.19 -3.32 20.31
N ALA A 103 -7.13 -2.61 20.94
CA ALA A 103 -7.90 -1.55 20.28
C ALA A 103 -6.99 -0.41 19.78
N GLU A 104 -6.00 -0.03 20.59
CA GLU A 104 -5.02 1.00 20.26
C GLU A 104 -4.09 0.56 19.11
N ARG A 105 -3.58 -0.67 19.14
CA ARG A 105 -2.79 -1.25 18.04
C ARG A 105 -3.55 -1.22 16.71
N ARG A 106 -4.85 -1.54 16.73
CA ARG A 106 -5.68 -1.47 15.50
C ARG A 106 -5.79 -0.05 14.97
N LEU A 107 -5.96 0.95 15.84
CA LEU A 107 -5.99 2.36 15.44
C LEU A 107 -4.65 2.82 14.85
N LEU A 108 -3.53 2.43 15.45
CA LEU A 108 -2.20 2.71 14.90
C LEU A 108 -1.98 2.04 13.54
N MET A 109 -2.51 0.84 13.33
CA MET A 109 -2.44 0.18 12.01
C MET A 109 -3.23 0.94 10.95
N THR A 110 -4.40 1.48 11.27
CA THR A 110 -5.14 2.36 10.36
C THR A 110 -4.36 3.63 10.04
N TRP A 111 -3.72 4.25 11.04
CA TRP A 111 -2.82 5.39 10.83
C TRP A 111 -1.66 5.04 9.89
N ARG A 112 -0.98 3.90 10.11
CA ARG A 112 0.11 3.43 9.24
C ARG A 112 -0.37 3.25 7.79
N ARG A 113 -1.48 2.53 7.59
CA ARG A 113 -2.04 2.29 6.25
C ARG A 113 -2.40 3.60 5.53
N ALA A 114 -3.08 4.52 6.23
CA ALA A 114 -3.49 5.78 5.65
C ALA A 114 -2.29 6.61 5.17
N TRP A 115 -1.25 6.77 6.00
CA TRP A 115 -0.05 7.51 5.61
C TRP A 115 0.79 6.77 4.55
N TRP A 116 0.83 5.44 4.59
CA TRP A 116 1.47 4.64 3.55
C TRP A 116 0.81 4.83 2.18
N ALA A 117 -0.53 4.77 2.11
CA ALA A 117 -1.25 4.99 0.86
C ALA A 117 -0.95 6.38 0.24
N GLN A 118 -0.62 7.36 1.09
CA GLN A 118 -0.26 8.72 0.69
C GLN A 118 1.22 8.93 0.32
N GLY A 119 2.00 7.85 0.23
CA GLY A 119 3.41 7.94 -0.18
C GLY A 119 4.40 8.20 0.96
N PHE A 120 3.99 8.10 2.22
CA PHE A 120 4.89 8.24 3.38
C PHE A 120 5.35 6.88 3.90
N HIS A 121 6.36 6.92 4.77
CA HIS A 121 6.89 5.77 5.51
C HIS A 121 6.57 5.94 7.00
N PRO A 122 5.50 5.30 7.50
CA PRO A 122 4.99 5.52 8.86
C PRO A 122 5.79 4.76 9.92
N ILE A 123 6.38 5.50 10.86
CA ILE A 123 7.18 4.96 11.96
C ILE A 123 6.54 5.36 13.29
N VAL A 124 6.37 4.38 14.19
CA VAL A 124 5.92 4.64 15.56
C VAL A 124 7.14 4.72 16.46
N LEU A 125 7.28 5.84 17.16
CA LEU A 125 8.33 6.12 18.13
C LEU A 125 7.84 5.81 19.54
N HIS A 126 8.74 5.32 20.38
CA HIS A 126 8.44 4.95 21.76
C HIS A 126 9.40 5.62 22.74
N VAL A 127 9.23 5.37 24.03
CA VAL A 127 10.14 5.85 25.08
C VAL A 127 11.58 5.32 24.90
N ALA A 128 11.74 4.17 24.23
CA ALA A 128 13.06 3.61 23.91
C ALA A 128 13.90 4.57 23.05
N GLU A 129 13.28 5.28 22.10
CA GLU A 129 13.94 6.31 21.29
C GLU A 129 14.31 7.52 22.14
N ALA A 130 13.40 7.98 23.01
CA ALA A 130 13.69 9.11 23.91
C ALA A 130 14.89 8.82 24.83
N LYS A 131 15.01 7.59 25.34
CA LYS A 131 16.12 7.14 26.21
C LYS A 131 17.49 7.18 25.53
N LYS A 132 17.55 7.14 24.20
CA LYS A 132 18.80 7.24 23.43
C LYS A 132 19.30 8.70 23.36
N SER A 133 18.47 9.68 23.70
CA SER A 133 18.88 11.09 23.70
C SER A 133 19.85 11.40 24.85
N PRO A 134 20.95 12.16 24.59
CA PRO A 134 21.85 12.60 25.65
C PRO A 134 21.16 13.53 26.68
N ARG A 135 20.02 14.14 26.33
CA ARG A 135 19.25 15.01 27.21
C ARG A 135 18.31 14.25 28.16
N TYR A 136 18.11 12.95 27.97
CA TYR A 136 17.11 12.17 28.71
C TYR A 136 17.34 12.16 30.23
N GLU A 137 18.58 11.98 30.67
CA GLU A 137 18.91 12.01 32.11
C GLU A 137 18.72 13.39 32.73
N SER A 138 18.96 14.46 31.98
CA SER A 138 18.67 15.82 32.43
C SER A 138 17.17 16.05 32.58
N LEU A 139 16.35 15.56 31.64
CA LEU A 139 14.89 15.62 31.74
C LEU A 139 14.37 14.91 33.00
N ARG A 140 14.87 13.70 33.28
CA ARG A 140 14.45 12.91 34.46
C ARG A 140 14.67 13.63 35.78
N ARG A 141 15.76 14.40 35.89
CA ARG A 141 16.08 15.17 37.10
C ARG A 141 15.12 16.32 37.37
N LEU A 142 14.40 16.81 36.36
CA LEU A 142 13.48 17.95 36.51
C LEU A 142 12.19 17.60 37.25
N SER A 143 11.89 16.31 37.48
CA SER A 143 10.74 15.83 38.25
C SER A 143 9.41 16.48 37.82
N LEU A 144 9.17 16.51 36.51
CA LEU A 144 7.99 17.16 35.91
C LEU A 144 6.73 16.29 36.04
N PRO A 145 5.53 16.89 35.92
CA PRO A 145 4.28 16.13 35.89
C PRO A 145 4.27 15.06 34.78
N PRO A 146 3.53 13.94 34.93
CA PRO A 146 3.55 12.85 33.95
C PRO A 146 3.16 13.27 32.53
N ALA A 147 2.17 14.16 32.37
CA ALA A 147 1.72 14.64 31.06
C ALA A 147 2.81 15.44 30.33
N VAL A 148 3.52 16.31 31.05
CA VAL A 148 4.63 17.11 30.54
C VAL A 148 5.84 16.23 30.23
N THR A 149 6.13 15.25 31.10
CA THR A 149 7.20 14.27 30.88
C THR A 149 6.96 13.45 29.62
N LYS A 150 5.72 12.98 29.40
CA LYS A 150 5.33 12.26 28.20
C LYS A 150 5.52 13.12 26.94
N ASP A 151 5.14 14.39 27.01
CA ASP A 151 5.33 15.32 25.89
C ASP A 151 6.82 15.56 25.61
N LEU A 152 7.63 15.82 26.64
CA LEU A 152 9.08 15.97 26.47
C LEU A 152 9.74 14.69 25.93
N ASN A 153 9.29 13.50 26.36
CA ASN A 153 9.74 12.23 25.78
C ASN A 153 9.38 12.11 24.30
N ARG A 154 8.18 12.56 23.89
CA ARG A 154 7.77 12.62 22.48
C ARG A 154 8.75 13.47 21.66
N TRP A 155 9.07 14.67 22.14
CA TRP A 155 10.00 15.57 21.45
C TRP A 155 11.44 15.04 21.45
N LEU A 156 11.91 14.44 22.53
CA LEU A 156 13.24 13.80 22.60
C LEU A 156 13.35 12.62 21.64
N ALA A 157 12.32 11.76 21.57
CA ALA A 157 12.29 10.65 20.61
C ALA A 157 12.36 11.17 19.18
N TRP A 158 11.59 12.22 18.88
CA TRP A 158 11.57 12.86 17.56
C TRP A 158 12.91 13.50 17.20
N GLU A 159 13.56 14.21 18.13
CA GLU A 159 14.90 14.77 17.92
C GLU A 159 15.94 13.66 17.64
N THR A 160 15.85 12.55 18.39
CA THR A 160 16.79 11.44 18.32
C THR A 160 16.80 10.76 16.96
N VAL A 161 15.63 10.67 16.30
CA VAL A 161 15.51 10.12 14.94
C VAL A 161 15.79 11.13 13.83
N GLY A 162 16.28 12.33 14.17
CA GLY A 162 16.70 13.36 13.23
C GLY A 162 15.62 14.38 12.86
N ALA A 163 14.54 14.48 13.64
CA ALA A 163 13.36 15.32 13.38
C ALA A 163 12.64 14.95 12.07
N GLY A 164 12.06 15.91 11.35
CA GLY A 164 11.26 15.66 10.14
C GLY A 164 9.77 15.93 10.38
N ILE A 165 8.89 14.95 10.13
CA ILE A 165 7.44 15.09 10.32
C ILE A 165 7.00 14.28 11.54
N LEU A 166 6.37 14.93 12.52
CA LEU A 166 5.76 14.29 13.67
C LEU A 166 4.25 14.55 13.68
N THR A 167 3.47 13.49 13.85
CA THR A 167 2.01 13.56 13.90
C THR A 167 1.42 12.86 15.11
N HIS A 168 0.21 13.27 15.48
CA HIS A 168 -0.62 12.50 16.39
C HIS A 168 -1.22 11.28 15.68
N HIS A 169 -1.35 10.13 16.36
CA HIS A 169 -1.93 8.90 15.76
C HIS A 169 -3.40 9.05 15.31
N THR A 170 -4.08 10.13 15.72
CA THR A 170 -5.44 10.48 15.28
C THR A 170 -5.50 11.63 14.28
N LEU A 171 -4.35 12.01 13.71
CA LEU A 171 -4.26 12.88 12.53
C LEU A 171 -4.07 12.02 11.29
N LEU A 172 -5.04 12.05 10.37
CA LEU A 172 -5.10 11.17 9.21
C LEU A 172 -5.21 11.98 7.91
N PRO A 173 -4.55 11.53 6.83
CA PRO A 173 -4.66 12.16 5.53
C PRO A 173 -5.91 11.65 4.79
N MET A 174 -6.90 12.54 4.61
CA MET A 174 -8.18 12.23 3.96
C MET A 174 -8.17 12.47 2.45
N LEU A 175 -7.40 13.47 1.98
CA LEU A 175 -7.33 13.83 0.57
C LEU A 175 -5.87 13.77 0.09
N PRO A 176 -5.58 13.04 -1.00
CA PRO A 176 -4.22 12.94 -1.55
C PRO A 176 -3.74 14.24 -2.20
N ASP A 177 -4.65 14.99 -2.84
CA ASP A 177 -4.33 16.22 -3.58
C ASP A 177 -4.39 17.46 -2.66
N ASP A 178 -3.59 17.47 -1.59
CA ASP A 178 -3.46 18.62 -0.68
C ASP A 178 -2.06 19.24 -0.75
N PRO A 179 -1.93 20.58 -0.89
CA PRO A 179 -0.63 21.25 -0.93
C PRO A 179 0.26 21.00 0.29
N THR A 180 -0.33 20.73 1.46
CA THR A 180 0.41 20.38 2.67
C THR A 180 1.04 19.00 2.51
N LEU A 181 0.31 18.01 1.97
CA LEU A 181 0.89 16.68 1.72
C LEU A 181 2.03 16.76 0.70
N THR A 182 1.91 17.58 -0.35
CA THR A 182 3.01 17.82 -1.29
C THR A 182 4.23 18.43 -0.60
N TYR A 183 4.02 19.44 0.26
CA TYR A 183 5.08 20.07 1.05
C TYR A 183 5.79 19.05 1.98
N LEU A 184 5.01 18.22 2.69
CA LEU A 184 5.53 17.17 3.55
C LEU A 184 6.30 16.10 2.77
N GLY A 185 5.85 15.75 1.56
CA GLY A 185 6.56 14.81 0.69
C GLY A 185 7.91 15.33 0.20
N GLY A 186 8.07 16.66 0.06
CA GLY A 186 9.32 17.30 -0.34
C GLY A 186 10.47 17.00 0.64
N GLY A 187 10.19 17.06 1.94
CA GLY A 187 11.18 16.77 3.00
C GLY A 187 12.18 17.89 3.27
N GLU A 188 11.96 19.10 2.74
CA GLU A 188 12.80 20.28 2.96
C GLU A 188 12.12 21.22 3.96
N TYR A 189 12.62 21.23 5.20
CA TYR A 189 12.06 22.02 6.29
C TYR A 189 13.09 23.05 6.76
N SER A 190 12.75 24.34 6.65
CA SER A 190 13.65 25.44 7.03
C SER A 190 13.62 25.76 8.52
N SER A 191 12.51 25.46 9.19
CA SER A 191 12.22 25.89 10.56
C SER A 191 11.24 24.93 11.22
N LEU A 192 11.14 25.03 12.55
CA LEU A 192 10.13 24.32 13.32
C LEU A 192 8.77 24.98 13.07
N LYS A 193 7.78 24.17 12.68
CA LYS A 193 6.48 24.63 12.22
C LYS A 193 5.34 23.80 12.77
N LYS A 194 4.26 24.48 13.14
CA LYS A 194 2.93 23.92 13.42
C LYS A 194 1.88 24.57 12.53
N TRP A 195 0.67 24.03 12.53
CA TRP A 195 -0.45 24.57 11.75
C TRP A 195 -1.59 25.01 12.66
N GLU A 196 -2.20 26.14 12.30
CA GLU A 196 -3.41 26.61 12.95
C GLU A 196 -4.53 25.57 12.86
N GLY A 197 -5.30 25.42 13.94
CA GLY A 197 -6.41 24.44 14.02
C GLY A 197 -5.98 22.98 14.26
N LEU A 198 -4.69 22.66 14.15
CA LEU A 198 -4.15 21.32 14.44
C LEU A 198 -3.38 21.23 15.76
N ALA A 199 -3.24 22.35 16.49
CA ALA A 199 -2.45 22.42 17.72
C ALA A 199 -1.06 21.77 17.55
N ASP A 200 -0.78 20.71 18.29
CA ASP A 200 0.46 19.92 18.26
C ASP A 200 0.31 18.59 17.54
N ALA A 201 -0.79 18.40 16.80
CA ALA A 201 -1.08 17.16 16.09
C ALA A 201 -0.24 17.00 14.81
N LEU A 202 0.29 18.10 14.26
CA LEU A 202 1.24 18.12 13.16
C LEU A 202 2.38 19.08 13.50
N LEU A 203 3.59 18.54 13.58
CA LEU A 203 4.82 19.27 13.80
C LEU A 203 5.82 18.88 12.71
N VAL A 204 6.52 19.88 12.19
CA VAL A 204 7.56 19.70 11.20
C VAL A 204 8.78 20.50 11.63
N GLY A 205 9.99 19.96 11.50
CA GLY A 205 11.17 20.72 11.89
C GLY A 205 12.48 20.02 11.60
N THR A 206 13.55 20.80 11.67
CA THR A 206 14.93 20.31 11.65
C THR A 206 15.35 19.84 13.03
N ARG A 207 16.42 19.03 13.10
CA ARG A 207 16.98 18.58 14.37
C ARG A 207 17.39 19.75 15.25
N GLU A 208 17.97 20.78 14.66
CA GLU A 208 18.42 21.99 15.35
C GLU A 208 17.25 22.78 15.92
N GLY A 209 16.17 22.96 15.16
CA GLY A 209 14.97 23.65 15.61
C GLY A 209 14.27 22.91 16.75
N VAL A 210 14.17 21.58 16.66
CA VAL A 210 13.62 20.74 17.73
C VAL A 210 14.51 20.78 18.98
N GLY A 211 15.83 20.73 18.81
CA GLY A 211 16.79 20.85 19.90
C GLY A 211 16.69 22.19 20.64
N ALA A 212 16.58 23.30 19.91
CA ALA A 212 16.40 24.63 20.49
C ALA A 212 15.08 24.74 21.30
N ALA A 213 13.99 24.16 20.78
CA ALA A 213 12.72 24.10 21.49
C ALA A 213 12.81 23.28 22.80
N LEU A 214 13.52 22.15 22.77
CA LEU A 214 13.77 21.33 23.95
C LEU A 214 14.60 22.06 25.00
N ASP A 215 15.69 22.71 24.58
CA ASP A 215 16.56 23.47 25.48
C ASP A 215 15.80 24.63 26.13
N TYR A 216 14.94 25.32 25.38
CA TYR A 216 14.04 26.35 25.89
C TYR A 216 13.10 25.79 26.97
N ALA A 217 12.38 24.70 26.70
CA ALA A 217 11.42 24.16 27.66
C ALA A 217 12.07 23.59 28.93
N MET A 218 13.25 22.96 28.80
CA MET A 218 14.00 22.46 29.94
C MET A 218 14.53 23.60 30.83
N ALA A 219 14.97 24.72 30.23
CA ALA A 219 15.44 25.88 30.97
C ALA A 219 14.32 26.57 31.76
N HIS A 220 13.11 26.65 31.18
CA HIS A 220 11.97 27.34 31.81
C HIS A 220 11.12 26.43 32.69
N ARG A 221 11.45 25.13 32.79
CA ARG A 221 10.67 24.11 33.52
C ARG A 221 9.17 24.21 33.21
N SER A 222 8.83 24.39 31.92
CA SER A 222 7.46 24.63 31.51
C SER A 222 6.54 23.54 32.04
N SER A 223 5.54 23.93 32.84
CA SER A 223 4.48 23.02 33.30
C SER A 223 3.42 22.78 32.23
N GLU A 224 3.50 23.49 31.11
CA GLU A 224 2.59 23.36 29.97
C GLU A 224 3.21 22.47 28.88
N LEU A 225 2.35 21.97 27.99
CA LEU A 225 2.80 21.21 26.82
C LEU A 225 3.67 22.10 25.93
N LEU A 226 4.77 21.52 25.47
CA LEU A 226 5.89 22.21 24.82
C LEU A 226 5.42 23.11 23.68
N SER A 227 4.61 22.54 22.79
CA SER A 227 4.04 23.19 21.60
C SER A 227 3.20 24.44 21.87
N ASN A 228 2.64 24.59 23.07
CA ASN A 228 1.81 25.73 23.46
C ASN A 228 2.62 26.82 24.17
N SER A 229 3.72 26.44 24.82
CA SER A 229 4.59 27.36 25.56
C SER A 229 5.71 27.99 24.73
N LEU A 230 5.94 27.52 23.50
CA LEU A 230 7.03 28.02 22.65
C LEU A 230 6.69 29.40 22.06
N PRO A 231 7.62 30.36 22.12
CA PRO A 231 7.45 31.68 21.53
C PRO A 231 7.50 31.63 19.99
N GLU A 232 6.89 32.63 19.34
CA GLU A 232 6.70 32.68 17.88
C GLU A 232 8.01 32.76 17.07
N ASP A 233 9.10 33.17 17.70
CA ASP A 233 10.44 33.18 17.12
C ASP A 233 11.07 31.78 17.04
N ILE A 234 10.61 30.83 17.87
CA ILE A 234 11.09 29.43 17.86
C ILE A 234 10.20 28.54 16.99
N ILE A 235 8.89 28.80 16.93
CA ILE A 235 7.95 27.99 16.17
C ILE A 235 7.06 28.83 15.24
N GLU A 236 7.14 28.54 13.94
CA GLU A 236 6.28 29.15 12.95
C GLU A 236 4.88 28.55 12.97
N ILE A 237 3.86 29.39 12.84
CA ILE A 237 2.46 28.97 12.73
C ILE A 237 1.99 29.14 11.29
N GLY A 238 1.68 28.01 10.63
CA GLY A 238 1.03 27.99 9.33
C GLY A 238 -0.37 28.59 9.40
N LYS A 239 -0.61 29.65 8.63
CA LYS A 239 -1.83 30.49 8.64
C LYS A 239 -3.12 29.83 8.12
N LYS A 240 -3.05 28.57 7.67
CA LYS A 240 -4.22 27.85 7.13
C LYS A 240 -4.23 26.42 7.64
N PRO A 241 -5.37 25.91 8.14
CA PRO A 241 -5.51 24.51 8.47
C PRO A 241 -5.33 23.68 7.19
N PRO A 242 -4.54 22.60 7.22
CA PRO A 242 -4.40 21.68 6.09
C PRO A 242 -5.76 21.08 5.72
N ALA A 243 -6.22 21.30 4.48
CA ALA A 243 -7.53 20.83 4.03
C ALA A 243 -7.57 19.31 3.91
N GLY A 244 -6.44 18.68 3.55
CA GLY A 244 -6.32 17.24 3.40
C GLY A 244 -6.13 16.45 4.70
N LEU A 245 -5.99 17.09 5.87
CA LEU A 245 -5.71 16.40 7.13
C LEU A 245 -6.88 16.50 8.12
N ALA A 246 -7.30 15.34 8.62
CA ALA A 246 -8.36 15.20 9.61
C ALA A 246 -7.80 14.92 10.99
N TRP A 247 -8.04 15.81 11.95
CA TRP A 247 -7.67 15.57 13.34
C TRP A 247 -8.89 15.18 14.19
N TYR A 248 -8.87 13.96 14.70
CA TYR A 248 -9.85 13.47 15.67
C TYR A 248 -9.34 13.74 17.08
N SER A 249 -9.28 15.02 17.43
CA SER A 249 -8.96 15.43 18.80
C SER A 249 -10.09 15.04 19.76
N ARG A 250 -9.78 14.95 21.06
CA ARG A 250 -10.79 14.67 22.09
C ARG A 250 -11.95 15.67 22.02
N ALA A 251 -11.65 16.96 21.87
CA ALA A 251 -12.67 18.01 21.77
C ALA A 251 -13.55 17.85 20.52
N VAL A 252 -12.96 17.45 19.38
CA VAL A 252 -13.70 17.16 18.15
C VAL A 252 -14.60 15.93 18.32
N VAL A 253 -14.10 14.88 18.96
CA VAL A 253 -14.88 13.66 19.23
C VAL A 253 -16.06 13.94 20.16
N GLU A 254 -15.85 14.68 21.24
CA GLU A 254 -16.89 15.04 22.21
C GLU A 254 -17.97 15.95 21.58
N SER A 255 -17.58 16.88 20.72
CA SER A 255 -18.51 17.85 20.09
C SER A 255 -19.26 17.28 18.87
N LYS A 256 -18.55 16.60 17.95
CA LYS A 256 -19.10 16.17 16.65
C LYS A 256 -19.54 14.70 16.62
N TYR A 257 -18.91 13.82 17.40
CA TYR A 257 -19.08 12.36 17.28
C TYR A 257 -19.60 11.73 18.58
N ARG A 258 -20.81 12.13 18.98
CA ARG A 258 -21.42 11.76 20.28
C ARG A 258 -21.48 10.26 20.56
N ALA A 259 -21.71 9.43 19.53
CA ALA A 259 -21.75 7.96 19.70
C ALA A 259 -20.37 7.39 20.08
N VAL A 260 -19.29 7.92 19.49
CA VAL A 260 -17.92 7.56 19.84
C VAL A 260 -17.57 8.08 21.24
N ALA A 261 -17.95 9.32 21.57
CA ALA A 261 -17.78 9.87 22.91
C ALA A 261 -18.55 9.07 23.99
N ALA A 262 -19.73 8.53 23.65
CA ALA A 262 -20.47 7.62 24.51
C ALA A 262 -19.74 6.28 24.72
N ALA A 263 -19.14 5.72 23.66
CA ALA A 263 -18.35 4.50 23.77
C ALA A 263 -17.11 4.70 24.68
N PHE A 264 -16.44 5.86 24.62
CA PHE A 264 -15.35 6.19 25.55
C PHE A 264 -15.80 6.27 27.03
N ARG A 265 -17.07 6.64 27.28
CA ARG A 265 -17.64 6.61 28.65
C ARG A 265 -17.92 5.20 29.15
N GLN A 266 -18.09 4.22 28.25
CA GLN A 266 -18.26 2.81 28.63
C GLN A 266 -16.91 2.17 28.97
N SER A 267 -15.93 2.28 28.07
CA SER A 267 -14.56 1.88 28.31
C SER A 267 -13.62 2.50 27.28
N ARG A 268 -12.33 2.56 27.61
CA ARG A 268 -11.29 3.04 26.68
C ARG A 268 -11.24 2.17 25.42
N ALA A 269 -11.20 0.84 25.56
CA ALA A 269 -11.25 -0.08 24.43
C ALA A 269 -12.49 0.10 23.56
N ALA A 270 -13.69 0.26 24.14
CA ALA A 270 -14.91 0.48 23.36
C ALA A 270 -14.84 1.78 22.55
N GLY A 271 -14.38 2.87 23.18
CA GLY A 271 -14.14 4.15 22.52
C GLY A 271 -13.13 4.07 21.38
N LEU A 272 -11.97 3.46 21.61
CA LEU A 272 -10.92 3.28 20.59
C LEU A 272 -11.40 2.45 19.40
N ARG A 273 -12.15 1.36 19.63
CA ARG A 273 -12.73 0.56 18.55
C ARG A 273 -13.78 1.34 17.75
N ALA A 274 -14.64 2.10 18.42
CA ALA A 274 -15.62 2.95 17.76
C ALA A 274 -14.96 4.05 16.94
N LEU A 275 -13.92 4.70 17.49
CA LEU A 275 -13.12 5.71 16.81
C LEU A 275 -12.41 5.12 15.58
N ASN A 276 -11.80 3.93 15.70
CA ASN A 276 -11.14 3.29 14.58
C ASN A 276 -12.11 2.96 13.42
N ARG A 277 -13.31 2.44 13.74
CA ARG A 277 -14.36 2.20 12.73
C ARG A 277 -14.81 3.48 12.04
N LEU A 278 -15.01 4.55 12.83
CA LEU A 278 -15.36 5.87 12.30
C LEU A 278 -14.27 6.40 11.35
N ILE A 279 -13.00 6.36 11.77
CA ILE A 279 -11.86 6.86 10.98
C ILE A 279 -11.72 6.06 9.68
N ASN A 280 -11.77 4.74 9.73
CA ASN A 280 -11.74 3.89 8.52
C ASN A 280 -12.88 4.23 7.56
N THR A 281 -14.09 4.42 8.08
CA THR A 281 -15.24 4.81 7.24
C THR A 281 -15.04 6.19 6.63
N HIS A 282 -14.52 7.15 7.39
CA HIS A 282 -14.24 8.50 6.91
C HIS A 282 -13.13 8.52 5.84
N LEU A 283 -12.09 7.70 5.96
CA LEU A 283 -11.07 7.52 4.91
C LEU A 283 -11.71 6.95 3.64
N HIS A 284 -12.55 5.93 3.78
CA HIS A 284 -13.27 5.33 2.65
C HIS A 284 -14.23 6.32 1.97
N ILE A 285 -15.03 7.07 2.73
CA ILE A 285 -15.92 8.12 2.21
C ILE A 285 -15.12 9.22 1.50
N SER A 286 -13.97 9.63 2.07
CA SER A 286 -13.11 10.64 1.45
C SER A 286 -12.54 10.15 0.12
N TRP A 287 -12.23 8.86 0.01
CA TRP A 287 -11.86 8.22 -1.25
C TRP A 287 -13.03 8.15 -2.24
N GLN A 288 -14.21 7.72 -1.82
CA GLN A 288 -15.40 7.64 -2.69
C GLN A 288 -15.79 9.02 -3.25
N ASN A 289 -15.74 10.06 -2.41
CA ASN A 289 -16.06 11.43 -2.81
C ASN A 289 -15.09 12.04 -3.82
N GLN A 290 -13.86 11.51 -3.95
CA GLN A 290 -12.93 11.91 -5.02
C GLN A 290 -13.39 11.40 -6.39
N PHE A 291 -14.06 10.25 -6.42
CA PHE A 291 -14.48 9.59 -7.67
C PHE A 291 -15.98 9.67 -7.86
N SER A 292 -16.51 10.89 -7.95
CA SER A 292 -17.96 11.17 -8.04
C SER A 292 -18.69 10.44 -9.17
N ASP A 293 -17.99 10.10 -10.26
CA ASP A 293 -18.57 9.42 -11.42
C ASP A 293 -18.57 7.88 -11.27
N GLY A 294 -17.88 7.36 -10.25
CA GLY A 294 -17.87 5.96 -9.87
C GLY A 294 -16.56 5.21 -10.19
N ILE A 295 -16.69 3.89 -10.33
CA ILE A 295 -15.58 2.96 -10.54
C ILE A 295 -15.77 2.22 -11.87
N ASP A 296 -14.72 2.20 -12.69
CA ASP A 296 -14.67 1.50 -13.96
C ASP A 296 -13.80 0.23 -13.84
N ALA A 297 -14.43 -0.95 -13.82
CA ALA A 297 -13.74 -2.24 -13.95
C ALA A 297 -13.63 -2.60 -15.44
N LEU A 298 -12.46 -2.33 -16.05
CA LEU A 298 -12.30 -2.40 -17.50
C LEU A 298 -12.56 -3.82 -18.03
N LYS A 299 -13.47 -3.94 -19.00
CA LYS A 299 -13.78 -5.19 -19.74
C LYS A 299 -13.69 -4.95 -21.25
N PRO A 300 -12.46 -4.93 -21.83
CA PRO A 300 -12.25 -4.60 -23.25
C PRO A 300 -12.98 -5.51 -24.22
N PHE A 301 -13.14 -6.78 -23.87
CA PHE A 301 -13.84 -7.79 -24.65
C PHE A 301 -15.06 -8.26 -23.86
N PRO A 302 -16.28 -7.77 -24.16
CA PRO A 302 -17.46 -8.09 -23.35
C PRO A 302 -17.82 -9.58 -23.40
N GLU A 303 -17.50 -10.25 -24.50
CA GLU A 303 -17.74 -11.67 -24.70
C GLU A 303 -16.55 -12.50 -24.22
N HIS A 304 -16.85 -13.58 -23.50
CA HIS A 304 -15.92 -14.66 -23.17
C HIS A 304 -14.70 -14.26 -22.32
N THR A 305 -14.74 -13.14 -21.59
CA THR A 305 -13.65 -12.70 -20.70
C THR A 305 -14.11 -12.27 -19.31
N THR A 306 -15.31 -12.66 -18.90
CA THR A 306 -15.86 -12.37 -17.57
C THR A 306 -15.00 -12.96 -16.45
N ALA A 307 -14.53 -14.21 -16.59
CA ALA A 307 -13.67 -14.87 -15.60
C ALA A 307 -12.36 -14.11 -15.37
N MET A 308 -11.80 -13.51 -16.42
CA MET A 308 -10.59 -12.69 -16.34
C MET A 308 -10.79 -11.43 -15.49
N VAL A 309 -11.91 -10.74 -15.64
CA VAL A 309 -12.17 -9.46 -14.95
C VAL A 309 -12.90 -9.62 -13.61
N ARG A 310 -13.22 -10.85 -13.21
CA ARG A 310 -14.00 -11.15 -12.00
C ARG A 310 -13.40 -10.52 -10.73
N GLY A 311 -12.08 -10.61 -10.56
CA GLY A 311 -11.38 -10.02 -9.42
C GLY A 311 -11.51 -8.49 -9.36
N ALA A 312 -11.30 -7.82 -10.50
CA ALA A 312 -11.45 -6.37 -10.64
C ALA A 312 -12.90 -5.92 -10.33
N LEU A 313 -13.88 -6.66 -10.83
CA LEU A 313 -15.29 -6.35 -10.61
C LEU A 313 -15.72 -6.59 -9.16
N LYS A 314 -15.21 -7.65 -8.52
CA LYS A 314 -15.42 -7.90 -7.09
C LYS A 314 -14.86 -6.73 -6.27
N LEU A 315 -13.63 -6.32 -6.54
CA LEU A 315 -13.01 -5.18 -5.87
C LEU A 315 -13.81 -3.89 -6.08
N ALA A 316 -14.22 -3.60 -7.31
CA ALA A 316 -15.04 -2.42 -7.61
C ALA A 316 -16.33 -2.39 -6.77
N ARG A 317 -17.00 -3.54 -6.60
CA ARG A 317 -18.20 -3.62 -5.75
C ARG A 317 -17.90 -3.42 -4.27
N GLN A 318 -16.80 -3.99 -3.79
CA GLN A 318 -16.38 -3.83 -2.39
C GLN A 318 -16.10 -2.36 -2.07
N LEU A 319 -15.36 -1.67 -2.95
CA LEU A 319 -15.09 -0.23 -2.84
C LEU A 319 -16.33 0.65 -3.04
N ALA A 320 -17.30 0.20 -3.83
CA ALA A 320 -18.57 0.92 -3.99
C ALA A 320 -19.54 0.73 -2.80
N SER A 321 -19.32 -0.27 -1.97
CA SER A 321 -20.19 -0.60 -0.83
C SER A 321 -19.86 0.25 0.39
N CYS A 322 -20.84 0.44 1.28
CA CYS A 322 -20.63 1.23 2.50
C CYS A 322 -20.09 0.36 3.65
N SER A 323 -19.03 0.84 4.31
CA SER A 323 -18.47 0.24 5.53
C SER A 323 -19.33 0.54 6.76
N GLU A 324 -19.44 -0.41 7.69
CA GLU A 324 -20.09 -0.22 8.99
C GLU A 324 -19.46 0.91 9.82
N SER A 325 -20.29 1.88 10.23
CA SER A 325 -19.87 3.02 11.05
C SER A 325 -20.79 3.20 12.26
N PRO A 326 -20.26 3.61 13.43
CA PRO A 326 -21.08 4.01 14.57
C PRO A 326 -21.97 5.23 14.26
N ILE A 327 -21.64 6.01 13.23
CA ILE A 327 -22.40 7.17 12.77
C ILE A 327 -22.37 7.17 11.23
N PRO A 328 -23.31 6.48 10.55
CA PRO A 328 -23.26 6.33 9.08
C PRO A 328 -23.33 7.64 8.29
N SER A 329 -24.01 8.65 8.84
CA SER A 329 -24.21 9.95 8.18
C SER A 329 -23.14 11.00 8.52
N SER A 330 -22.04 10.63 9.16
CA SER A 330 -21.01 11.60 9.56
C SER A 330 -19.92 11.78 8.50
N CYS A 331 -19.32 12.97 8.53
CA CYS A 331 -18.18 13.33 7.70
C CYS A 331 -16.90 13.52 8.51
N PRO A 332 -15.72 13.44 7.87
CA PRO A 332 -14.44 13.80 8.47
C PRO A 332 -14.44 15.24 9.05
N PRO A 333 -13.67 15.52 10.13
CA PRO A 333 -13.66 16.83 10.78
C PRO A 333 -13.29 18.01 9.87
N ASN A 334 -12.41 17.75 8.89
CA ASN A 334 -11.88 18.69 7.90
C ASN A 334 -12.75 18.82 6.65
N LEU A 335 -13.73 17.93 6.45
CA LEU A 335 -14.61 17.90 5.28
C LEU A 335 -16.08 17.87 5.73
N PRO A 336 -16.62 18.95 6.31
CA PRO A 336 -17.98 18.94 6.84
C PRO A 336 -19.06 18.74 5.76
N ASP A 337 -18.79 19.15 4.52
CA ASP A 337 -19.72 19.09 3.38
C ASP A 337 -19.53 17.82 2.52
N CYS A 338 -19.02 16.74 3.11
CA CYS A 338 -18.85 15.48 2.40
C CYS A 338 -20.21 14.84 2.05
N THR A 339 -20.24 13.96 1.03
CA THR A 339 -21.40 13.09 0.79
C THR A 339 -21.17 11.78 1.56
N PRO A 340 -21.97 11.46 2.60
CA PRO A 340 -21.84 10.19 3.30
C PRO A 340 -22.22 9.01 2.40
N CYS A 341 -21.63 7.85 2.66
CA CYS A 341 -22.00 6.64 1.93
C CYS A 341 -23.40 6.17 2.35
N VAL A 342 -24.29 5.96 1.38
CA VAL A 342 -25.66 5.48 1.60
C VAL A 342 -25.86 4.15 0.89
N ALA A 343 -26.17 3.09 1.64
CA ALA A 343 -26.35 1.74 1.09
C ALA A 343 -27.45 1.65 0.02
N THR A 344 -28.48 2.50 0.10
CA THR A 344 -29.59 2.54 -0.87
C THR A 344 -29.22 3.18 -2.20
N ALA A 345 -28.13 3.94 -2.26
CA ALA A 345 -27.61 4.62 -3.44
C ALA A 345 -26.09 4.39 -3.54
N PRO A 346 -25.64 3.15 -3.81
CA PRO A 346 -24.22 2.83 -3.87
C PRO A 346 -23.55 3.55 -5.03
N MET A 347 -22.24 3.76 -4.88
CA MET A 347 -21.39 4.29 -5.94
C MET A 347 -21.51 3.46 -7.22
N ARG A 348 -21.56 4.14 -8.37
CA ARG A 348 -21.72 3.47 -9.66
C ARG A 348 -20.51 2.58 -9.96
N VAL A 349 -20.75 1.32 -10.29
CA VAL A 349 -19.74 0.42 -10.88
C VAL A 349 -20.10 0.17 -12.33
N SER A 350 -19.13 0.35 -13.23
CA SER A 350 -19.30 0.23 -14.66
C SER A 350 -18.19 -0.65 -15.26
N THR A 351 -18.45 -1.29 -16.40
CA THR A 351 -17.49 -2.20 -17.06
C THR A 351 -17.21 -1.78 -18.50
N PRO A 352 -16.56 -0.62 -18.72
CA PRO A 352 -16.36 -0.12 -20.06
C PRO A 352 -15.23 -0.89 -20.75
N ALA A 353 -15.30 -0.92 -22.08
CA ALA A 353 -14.26 -1.57 -22.87
C ALA A 353 -12.96 -0.74 -22.99
N ARG A 354 -13.00 0.55 -22.64
CA ARG A 354 -11.93 1.51 -22.94
C ARG A 354 -11.60 2.32 -21.70
N TYR A 355 -10.30 2.51 -21.47
CA TYR A 355 -9.81 3.36 -20.40
C TYR A 355 -10.06 4.84 -20.73
N ARG A 356 -10.42 5.61 -19.70
CA ARG A 356 -10.60 7.06 -19.76
C ARG A 356 -9.74 7.68 -18.66
N ASN A 357 -8.96 8.69 -19.01
CA ASN A 357 -8.18 9.44 -18.03
C ASN A 357 -9.08 10.54 -17.45
N SER A 358 -9.79 10.23 -16.36
CA SER A 358 -10.67 11.17 -15.65
C SER A 358 -10.34 11.15 -14.17
N SER A 359 -10.18 12.32 -13.55
CA SER A 359 -9.99 12.45 -12.10
C SER A 359 -11.21 11.99 -11.29
N HIS A 360 -12.40 11.98 -11.90
CA HIS A 360 -13.67 11.65 -11.23
C HIS A 360 -14.04 10.17 -11.27
N VAL A 361 -13.24 9.33 -11.93
CA VAL A 361 -13.48 7.89 -12.05
C VAL A 361 -12.26 7.12 -11.56
N PHE A 362 -12.48 6.14 -10.68
CA PHE A 362 -11.42 5.19 -10.33
C PHE A 362 -11.42 4.02 -11.32
N SER A 363 -10.31 3.77 -12.00
CA SER A 363 -10.21 2.70 -13.01
C SER A 363 -9.49 1.47 -12.47
N ILE A 364 -10.10 0.30 -12.59
CA ILE A 364 -9.48 -0.99 -12.30
C ILE A 364 -9.25 -1.73 -13.61
N GLY A 365 -7.99 -1.91 -13.99
CA GLY A 365 -7.60 -2.55 -15.24
C GLY A 365 -6.99 -3.94 -15.04
N THR A 366 -7.54 -4.93 -15.74
CA THR A 366 -6.98 -6.28 -15.80
C THR A 366 -6.25 -6.50 -17.13
N VAL A 367 -4.93 -6.69 -17.06
CA VAL A 367 -4.06 -6.91 -18.22
C VAL A 367 -3.81 -8.42 -18.41
N PRO A 368 -4.40 -9.07 -19.41
CA PRO A 368 -4.13 -10.47 -19.69
C PRO A 368 -2.81 -10.67 -20.41
N HIS A 369 -2.20 -11.83 -20.19
CA HIS A 369 -1.22 -12.34 -21.12
C HIS A 369 -1.87 -12.60 -22.50
N PRO A 370 -1.19 -12.35 -23.64
CA PRO A 370 -1.78 -12.59 -24.96
C PRO A 370 -2.32 -14.00 -25.16
N TRP A 371 -1.66 -15.01 -24.57
CA TRP A 371 -2.13 -16.40 -24.53
C TRP A 371 -3.49 -16.54 -23.84
N THR A 372 -3.65 -15.94 -22.67
CA THR A 372 -4.88 -15.97 -21.88
C THR A 372 -6.04 -15.35 -22.64
N LEU A 373 -5.82 -14.17 -23.21
CA LEU A 373 -6.83 -13.51 -24.03
C LEU A 373 -7.19 -14.34 -25.26
N ALA A 374 -6.20 -14.91 -25.94
CA ALA A 374 -6.43 -15.75 -27.12
C ALA A 374 -7.30 -16.98 -26.81
N LEU A 375 -7.06 -17.67 -25.70
CA LEU A 375 -7.87 -18.82 -25.29
C LEU A 375 -9.30 -18.41 -24.92
N LEU A 376 -9.43 -17.39 -24.07
CA LEU A 376 -10.72 -16.94 -23.53
C LEU A 376 -11.61 -16.30 -24.61
N HIS A 377 -11.12 -15.27 -25.30
CA HIS A 377 -11.91 -14.53 -26.29
C HIS A 377 -12.38 -15.41 -27.46
N ASN A 378 -11.61 -16.44 -27.81
CA ASN A 378 -11.96 -17.36 -28.91
C ASN A 378 -12.56 -18.69 -28.42
N GLN A 379 -12.77 -18.85 -27.11
CA GLN A 379 -13.23 -20.09 -26.46
C GLN A 379 -12.49 -21.35 -26.93
N ARG A 380 -11.16 -21.30 -27.01
CA ARG A 380 -10.33 -22.45 -27.46
C ARG A 380 -9.55 -23.03 -26.30
N SER A 381 -9.42 -24.35 -26.27
CA SER A 381 -8.55 -25.06 -25.32
C SER A 381 -7.08 -25.07 -25.73
N SER A 382 -6.76 -24.82 -26.99
CA SER A 382 -5.39 -24.85 -27.53
C SER A 382 -5.25 -23.98 -28.77
N LEU A 383 -4.04 -23.50 -29.03
CA LEU A 383 -3.69 -22.67 -30.20
C LEU A 383 -2.75 -23.42 -31.13
N ASN A 384 -2.69 -23.00 -32.40
CA ASN A 384 -1.74 -23.51 -33.38
C ASN A 384 -1.18 -22.37 -34.24
N ILE A 385 -0.08 -22.63 -34.97
CA ILE A 385 0.63 -21.61 -35.76
C ILE A 385 -0.26 -21.01 -36.86
N SER A 386 -1.13 -21.83 -37.47
CA SER A 386 -2.04 -21.37 -38.53
C SER A 386 -2.97 -20.28 -38.00
N TRP A 387 -3.57 -20.50 -36.82
CA TRP A 387 -4.43 -19.53 -36.17
C TRP A 387 -3.68 -18.23 -35.84
N ILE A 388 -2.48 -18.32 -35.25
CA ILE A 388 -1.67 -17.14 -34.93
C ILE A 388 -1.43 -16.30 -36.20
N ARG A 389 -1.04 -16.92 -37.32
CA ARG A 389 -0.71 -16.20 -38.55
C ARG A 389 -1.91 -15.69 -39.35
N ARG A 390 -3.05 -16.38 -39.29
CA ARG A 390 -4.17 -16.14 -40.22
C ARG A 390 -5.40 -15.52 -39.57
N GLU A 391 -5.60 -15.75 -38.27
CA GLU A 391 -6.84 -15.39 -37.57
C GLU A 391 -6.58 -14.40 -36.44
N SER A 392 -5.40 -14.43 -35.80
CA SER A 392 -5.12 -13.56 -34.66
C SER A 392 -4.77 -12.12 -35.07
N SER A 393 -5.50 -11.15 -34.51
CA SER A 393 -5.16 -9.74 -34.59
C SER A 393 -3.95 -9.40 -33.71
N ARG A 394 -3.16 -8.39 -34.12
CA ARG A 394 -2.03 -7.88 -33.32
C ARG A 394 -2.49 -6.94 -32.21
N ASP A 395 -1.93 -7.14 -31.02
CA ASP A 395 -2.10 -6.32 -29.82
C ASP A 395 -3.56 -5.89 -29.56
N PRO A 396 -4.52 -6.85 -29.59
CA PRO A 396 -5.94 -6.51 -29.56
C PRO A 396 -6.36 -5.87 -28.25
N TRP A 397 -5.75 -6.25 -27.12
CA TRP A 397 -6.12 -5.73 -25.81
C TRP A 397 -5.76 -4.26 -25.68
N LEU A 398 -4.48 -3.94 -25.88
CA LEU A 398 -3.97 -2.60 -25.70
C LEU A 398 -4.58 -1.63 -26.72
N THR A 399 -4.80 -2.10 -27.95
CA THR A 399 -5.50 -1.35 -28.99
C THR A 399 -6.92 -0.98 -28.57
N THR A 400 -7.63 -1.87 -27.88
CA THR A 400 -9.01 -1.62 -27.43
C THR A 400 -9.04 -0.70 -26.22
N VAL A 401 -8.25 -0.98 -25.19
CA VAL A 401 -8.18 -0.20 -23.94
C VAL A 401 -7.80 1.26 -24.21
N THR A 402 -6.79 1.49 -25.05
CA THR A 402 -6.27 2.84 -25.30
C THR A 402 -6.98 3.57 -26.45
N ARG A 403 -8.00 2.96 -27.07
CA ARG A 403 -8.68 3.53 -28.26
C ARG A 403 -9.29 4.91 -28.00
N SER A 404 -9.87 5.13 -26.82
CA SER A 404 -10.47 6.43 -26.47
C SER A 404 -9.43 7.53 -26.26
N LEU A 405 -8.22 7.18 -25.83
CA LEU A 405 -7.14 8.14 -25.55
C LEU A 405 -6.32 8.46 -26.79
N LEU A 406 -6.04 7.46 -27.63
CA LEU A 406 -5.07 7.56 -28.71
C LEU A 406 -5.69 7.41 -30.10
N GLY A 407 -6.97 7.02 -30.21
CA GLY A 407 -7.61 6.69 -31.48
C GLY A 407 -7.19 5.33 -32.03
N SER A 408 -7.49 5.07 -33.31
CA SER A 408 -7.26 3.79 -34.00
C SER A 408 -5.91 3.70 -34.73
N GLY A 409 -5.36 4.82 -35.22
CA GLY A 409 -4.17 4.86 -36.07
C GLY A 409 -2.81 4.92 -35.36
N VAL A 410 -2.76 4.64 -34.06
CA VAL A 410 -1.54 4.75 -33.24
C VAL A 410 -0.83 3.41 -33.08
N SER A 411 0.51 3.44 -33.19
CA SER A 411 1.39 2.27 -33.06
C SER A 411 1.37 1.66 -31.66
N GLY A 412 1.65 0.35 -31.57
CA GLY A 412 1.75 -0.38 -30.31
C GLY A 412 2.72 0.30 -29.32
N ASN A 413 3.86 0.77 -29.79
CA ASN A 413 4.88 1.44 -28.96
C ASN A 413 4.30 2.61 -28.15
N ARG A 414 3.55 3.51 -28.79
CA ARG A 414 2.95 4.66 -28.11
C ARG A 414 1.86 4.24 -27.14
N ARG A 415 1.08 3.20 -27.49
CA ARG A 415 0.05 2.66 -26.59
C ARG A 415 0.66 2.04 -25.33
N VAL A 416 1.79 1.34 -25.45
CA VAL A 416 2.50 0.75 -24.31
C VAL A 416 2.95 1.85 -23.36
N LEU A 417 3.59 2.89 -23.88
CA LEU A 417 4.05 4.01 -23.05
C LEU A 417 2.89 4.68 -22.30
N SER A 418 1.76 4.93 -22.97
CA SER A 418 0.57 5.49 -22.31
C SER A 418 -0.02 4.57 -21.23
N LEU A 419 0.00 3.25 -21.42
CA LEU A 419 -0.42 2.32 -20.37
C LEU A 419 0.58 2.32 -19.20
N LYS A 420 1.88 2.28 -19.50
CA LYS A 420 2.95 2.31 -18.48
C LYS A 420 2.79 3.54 -17.58
N GLU A 421 2.58 4.70 -18.19
CA GLU A 421 2.28 5.95 -17.51
C GLU A 421 1.03 5.81 -16.63
N ALA A 422 -0.12 5.44 -17.22
CA ALA A 422 -1.36 5.28 -16.47
C ALA A 422 -1.24 4.30 -15.30
N ALA A 423 -0.52 3.19 -15.46
CA ALA A 423 -0.39 2.17 -14.43
C ALA A 423 0.54 2.56 -13.27
N ALA A 424 1.57 3.37 -13.55
CA ALA A 424 2.59 3.71 -12.58
C ALA A 424 2.39 5.06 -11.89
N THR A 425 1.80 6.05 -12.55
CA THR A 425 1.72 7.42 -12.03
C THR A 425 0.32 7.85 -11.62
N ALA A 426 -0.73 7.19 -12.12
CA ALA A 426 -2.09 7.67 -11.93
C ALA A 426 -2.64 7.22 -10.56
N SER A 427 -2.99 8.18 -9.70
CA SER A 427 -3.60 7.97 -8.38
C SER A 427 -5.04 7.43 -8.47
N ASN A 428 -5.68 7.60 -9.63
CA ASN A 428 -7.04 7.18 -9.93
C ASN A 428 -7.13 5.80 -10.62
N SER A 429 -6.08 4.96 -10.55
CA SER A 429 -6.16 3.65 -11.18
C SER A 429 -5.38 2.54 -10.47
N PHE A 430 -5.94 1.33 -10.52
CA PHE A 430 -5.32 0.10 -10.05
C PHE A 430 -5.21 -0.90 -11.21
N TRP A 431 -4.02 -1.48 -11.40
CA TRP A 431 -3.74 -2.39 -12.51
C TRP A 431 -3.17 -3.71 -11.99
N LEU A 432 -3.71 -4.81 -12.50
CA LEU A 432 -3.31 -6.17 -12.18
C LEU A 432 -3.27 -7.03 -13.43
N THR A 433 -2.65 -8.20 -13.35
CA THR A 433 -2.74 -9.19 -14.43
C THR A 433 -3.99 -10.06 -14.29
N ALA A 434 -4.42 -10.68 -15.38
CA ALA A 434 -5.53 -11.64 -15.36
C ALA A 434 -5.19 -12.95 -14.63
N GLU A 435 -3.90 -13.29 -14.62
CA GLU A 435 -3.41 -14.58 -14.16
C GLU A 435 -3.08 -14.57 -12.66
N ASP A 436 -2.83 -13.41 -12.08
CA ASP A 436 -2.53 -13.26 -10.66
C ASP A 436 -3.82 -13.20 -9.83
N GLU A 437 -3.75 -13.67 -8.59
CA GLU A 437 -4.84 -13.50 -7.62
C GLU A 437 -4.91 -12.05 -7.13
N MET A 438 -6.11 -11.64 -6.67
CA MET A 438 -6.26 -10.34 -6.00
C MET A 438 -5.40 -10.32 -4.72
N PRO A 439 -4.61 -9.26 -4.47
CA PRO A 439 -3.87 -9.12 -3.23
C PRO A 439 -4.78 -9.21 -2.01
N ALA A 440 -4.33 -9.91 -0.96
CA ALA A 440 -5.04 -9.93 0.31
C ALA A 440 -4.99 -8.56 1.03
N ASP A 441 -3.91 -7.81 0.81
CA ASP A 441 -3.58 -6.60 1.56
C ASP A 441 -3.96 -5.28 0.88
N LEU A 442 -5.10 -5.27 0.17
CA LEU A 442 -5.61 -4.05 -0.51
C LEU A 442 -5.77 -2.86 0.44
N ASN A 443 -5.94 -3.12 1.73
CA ASN A 443 -6.05 -2.10 2.77
C ASN A 443 -4.81 -1.20 2.87
N TRP A 444 -3.62 -1.71 2.54
CA TRP A 444 -2.41 -0.90 2.47
C TRP A 444 -2.35 -0.03 1.22
N TYR A 445 -2.90 -0.52 0.10
CA TYR A 445 -2.96 0.23 -1.14
C TYR A 445 -3.91 1.43 -1.02
N PHE A 446 -5.11 1.19 -0.47
CA PHE A 446 -6.14 2.23 -0.32
C PHE A 446 -5.98 3.09 0.94
N GLY A 447 -5.30 2.56 1.97
CA GLY A 447 -5.09 3.26 3.23
C GLY A 447 -6.25 3.13 4.23
N PHE A 448 -7.26 2.33 3.91
CA PHE A 448 -8.41 2.02 4.75
C PHE A 448 -8.83 0.57 4.57
N ASP A 449 -9.63 0.04 5.49
CA ASP A 449 -10.18 -1.31 5.38
C ASP A 449 -11.22 -1.41 4.25
N VAL A 450 -10.92 -2.20 3.21
CA VAL A 450 -11.84 -2.48 2.10
C VAL A 450 -13.00 -3.36 2.62
N PRO A 451 -14.27 -2.97 2.42
CA PRO A 451 -15.40 -3.75 2.91
C PRO A 451 -15.45 -5.15 2.30
N GLU A 452 -15.56 -6.17 3.14
CA GLU A 452 -15.82 -7.54 2.66
C GLU A 452 -17.28 -7.69 2.22
N HIS A 453 -18.19 -7.05 2.96
CA HIS A 453 -19.63 -7.07 2.76
C HIS A 453 -20.15 -5.64 2.87
N GLY A 454 -21.11 -5.27 2.02
CA GLY A 454 -21.79 -3.98 2.14
C GLY A 454 -22.79 -3.98 3.29
N MET A 455 -23.07 -2.80 3.85
CA MET A 455 -24.27 -2.62 4.68
C MET A 455 -25.52 -3.11 3.94
N ASP A 456 -26.44 -3.72 4.69
CA ASP A 456 -27.77 -4.07 4.21
C ASP A 456 -28.48 -2.80 3.70
N ASP A 457 -29.03 -2.87 2.48
CA ASP A 457 -29.75 -1.75 1.87
C ASP A 457 -31.14 -1.55 2.50
N GLY A 458 -31.49 -2.38 3.49
CA GLY A 458 -32.73 -2.28 4.26
C GLY A 458 -33.96 -2.56 3.41
N ARG A 459 -33.78 -3.11 2.19
CA ARG A 459 -34.88 -3.50 1.34
C ARG A 459 -35.40 -4.84 1.84
N SER A 460 -36.59 -4.82 2.41
CA SER A 460 -37.34 -6.04 2.69
C SER A 460 -37.47 -6.85 1.39
N LEU A 461 -36.93 -8.06 1.36
CA LEU A 461 -37.24 -9.04 0.34
C LEU A 461 -38.76 -9.21 0.35
N SER A 462 -39.43 -8.66 -0.67
CA SER A 462 -40.88 -8.75 -0.76
C SER A 462 -41.25 -10.24 -0.79
N PRO A 463 -42.19 -10.73 0.06
CA PRO A 463 -42.54 -12.14 0.15
C PRO A 463 -43.24 -12.68 -1.11
N VAL A 464 -43.45 -11.83 -2.12
CA VAL A 464 -44.06 -12.19 -3.40
C VAL A 464 -42.96 -12.35 -4.44
N PRO A 465 -42.84 -13.52 -5.11
CA PRO A 465 -41.99 -13.68 -6.27
C PRO A 465 -42.49 -12.70 -7.35
N ALA A 466 -41.85 -11.55 -7.47
CA ALA A 466 -42.07 -10.62 -8.57
C ALA A 466 -41.45 -11.24 -9.83
N LEU A 467 -42.16 -12.24 -10.36
CA LEU A 467 -41.93 -12.80 -11.67
C LEU A 467 -42.35 -11.73 -12.68
N ARG A 468 -41.47 -10.74 -12.94
CA ARG A 468 -41.31 -9.98 -14.19
C ARG A 468 -40.51 -8.70 -13.98
N LEU A 469 -39.45 -8.56 -14.79
CA LEU A 469 -38.74 -7.32 -15.14
C LEU A 469 -37.80 -6.74 -14.07
N SER A 470 -36.82 -7.53 -13.64
CA SER A 470 -35.48 -6.96 -13.45
C SER A 470 -34.61 -7.48 -14.58
N HIS A 471 -34.06 -6.58 -15.39
CA HIS A 471 -32.92 -6.91 -16.23
C HIS A 471 -31.88 -7.55 -15.29
N LYS A 472 -31.69 -8.87 -15.45
CA LYS A 472 -30.54 -9.57 -14.89
C LYS A 472 -29.32 -8.77 -15.31
N GLY A 473 -28.68 -8.09 -14.37
CA GLY A 473 -27.35 -7.54 -14.60
C GLY A 473 -26.40 -8.72 -14.73
N ASP A 474 -26.25 -9.25 -15.94
CA ASP A 474 -25.14 -10.00 -16.58
C ASP A 474 -24.14 -10.83 -15.76
N LEU A 475 -24.44 -11.19 -14.51
CA LEU A 475 -23.47 -11.79 -13.58
C LEU A 475 -23.97 -13.05 -12.89
N ASP A 476 -25.26 -13.35 -13.03
CA ASP A 476 -25.85 -14.64 -12.62
C ASP A 476 -26.14 -15.52 -13.85
N SER A 477 -25.34 -15.39 -14.92
CA SER A 477 -25.21 -16.50 -15.87
C SER A 477 -24.02 -17.36 -15.45
N ASP A 478 -24.24 -18.20 -14.43
CA ASP A 478 -23.31 -19.24 -13.97
C ASP A 478 -22.72 -20.06 -15.13
N GLU A 479 -23.44 -20.14 -16.25
CA GLU A 479 -23.11 -20.95 -17.41
C GLU A 479 -21.93 -20.41 -18.26
N GLY A 480 -21.76 -19.09 -18.37
CA GLY A 480 -20.63 -18.46 -19.08
C GLY A 480 -19.32 -18.60 -18.28
N ASP A 481 -19.43 -18.36 -16.98
CA ASP A 481 -18.33 -18.43 -16.01
C ASP A 481 -17.80 -19.86 -15.83
N ALA A 482 -18.67 -20.87 -15.95
CA ALA A 482 -18.28 -22.29 -15.87
C ALA A 482 -17.35 -22.72 -17.02
N LYS A 483 -17.49 -22.16 -18.22
CA LYS A 483 -16.63 -22.49 -19.38
C LYS A 483 -15.35 -21.68 -19.43
N GLU A 484 -15.38 -20.43 -18.96
CA GLU A 484 -14.21 -19.54 -18.99
C GLU A 484 -13.19 -19.88 -17.89
N THR A 485 -13.66 -20.24 -16.70
CA THR A 485 -12.80 -20.56 -15.54
C THR A 485 -11.75 -21.65 -15.86
N PRO A 486 -12.11 -22.83 -16.42
CA PRO A 486 -11.10 -23.86 -16.76
C PRO A 486 -10.14 -23.41 -17.86
N LEU A 487 -10.57 -22.54 -18.79
CA LEU A 487 -9.69 -21.96 -19.80
C LEU A 487 -8.68 -20.98 -19.18
N LEU A 488 -9.11 -20.16 -18.22
CA LEU A 488 -8.23 -19.27 -17.47
C LEU A 488 -7.20 -20.07 -16.66
N GLU A 489 -7.62 -21.12 -15.96
CA GLU A 489 -6.70 -21.98 -15.22
C GLU A 489 -5.69 -22.69 -16.12
N ARG A 490 -6.13 -23.18 -17.28
CA ARG A 490 -5.21 -23.71 -18.30
C ARG A 490 -4.23 -22.64 -18.80
N ALA A 491 -4.72 -21.42 -19.05
CA ALA A 491 -3.86 -20.33 -19.49
C ALA A 491 -2.77 -20.01 -18.46
N LYS A 492 -3.13 -19.95 -17.16
CA LYS A 492 -2.18 -19.76 -16.05
C LYS A 492 -1.09 -20.84 -16.08
N GLN A 493 -1.45 -22.10 -16.25
CA GLN A 493 -0.50 -23.21 -16.30
C GLN A 493 0.54 -23.03 -17.42
N VAL A 494 0.11 -22.70 -18.63
CA VAL A 494 1.01 -22.50 -19.79
C VAL A 494 1.87 -21.26 -19.64
N VAL A 495 1.31 -20.16 -19.13
CA VAL A 495 2.03 -18.90 -18.89
C VAL A 495 3.11 -19.05 -17.80
N MET A 496 2.85 -19.88 -16.78
CA MET A 496 3.81 -20.16 -15.71
C MET A 496 4.86 -21.21 -16.07
N GLN A 497 4.67 -21.95 -17.17
CA GLN A 497 5.56 -23.02 -17.59
C GLN A 497 6.89 -22.48 -18.13
N SER A 498 7.99 -22.93 -17.50
CA SER A 498 9.36 -22.58 -17.89
C SER A 498 10.08 -23.67 -18.67
N LYS A 499 9.57 -24.91 -18.67
CA LYS A 499 10.19 -26.03 -19.40
C LYS A 499 9.84 -25.93 -20.89
N PRO A 500 10.81 -26.10 -21.81
CA PRO A 500 10.54 -26.04 -23.24
C PRO A 500 9.63 -27.20 -23.65
N THR A 501 8.50 -26.83 -24.24
CA THR A 501 7.47 -27.68 -24.82
C THR A 501 6.90 -27.03 -26.08
N LEU A 502 6.14 -27.78 -26.88
CA LEU A 502 5.42 -27.24 -28.03
C LEU A 502 4.53 -26.05 -27.65
N GLU A 503 3.80 -26.14 -26.52
CA GLU A 503 2.96 -25.05 -26.04
C GLU A 503 3.78 -23.81 -25.65
N THR A 504 4.94 -23.96 -25.01
CA THR A 504 5.80 -22.80 -24.73
C THR A 504 6.38 -22.17 -26.01
N GLY A 505 6.64 -22.96 -27.06
CA GLY A 505 7.07 -22.44 -28.36
C GLY A 505 5.95 -21.67 -29.09
N LEU A 506 4.71 -22.16 -28.99
CA LEU A 506 3.53 -21.44 -29.47
C LEU A 506 3.27 -20.16 -28.67
N ARG A 507 3.41 -20.22 -27.35
CA ARG A 507 3.33 -19.06 -26.45
C ARG A 507 4.35 -18.00 -26.85
N ALA A 508 5.62 -18.37 -27.04
CA ALA A 508 6.66 -17.44 -27.48
C ALA A 508 6.36 -16.82 -28.86
N SER A 509 5.80 -17.62 -29.79
CA SER A 509 5.38 -17.13 -31.10
C SER A 509 4.24 -16.11 -30.99
N LEU A 510 3.28 -16.34 -30.07
CA LEU A 510 2.17 -15.42 -29.82
C LEU A 510 2.62 -14.15 -29.09
N GLU A 511 3.57 -14.25 -28.17
CA GLU A 511 4.21 -13.10 -27.51
C GLU A 511 4.93 -12.22 -28.56
N ALA A 512 5.68 -12.83 -29.48
CA ALA A 512 6.34 -12.12 -30.56
C ALA A 512 5.35 -11.49 -31.57
N TRP A 513 4.17 -12.10 -31.76
CA TRP A 513 3.10 -11.51 -32.58
C TRP A 513 2.41 -10.33 -31.89
N ASN A 514 2.33 -10.35 -30.55
CA ASN A 514 1.69 -9.34 -29.71
C ASN A 514 2.70 -8.69 -28.76
N MET A 515 3.70 -8.02 -29.34
CA MET A 515 4.80 -7.43 -28.56
C MET A 515 4.31 -6.39 -27.55
N ALA A 516 3.31 -5.59 -27.92
CA ALA A 516 2.80 -4.52 -27.07
C ALA A 516 1.91 -5.04 -25.94
N ASP A 517 1.02 -6.00 -26.21
CA ASP A 517 0.25 -6.64 -25.15
C ASP A 517 1.17 -7.44 -24.19
N THR A 518 2.22 -8.10 -24.73
CA THR A 518 3.21 -8.82 -23.92
C THR A 518 3.97 -7.88 -22.98
N GLU A 519 4.43 -6.74 -23.49
CA GLU A 519 5.15 -5.76 -22.68
C GLU A 519 4.26 -5.10 -21.63
N ALA A 520 3.02 -4.75 -21.99
CA ALA A 520 2.01 -4.25 -21.06
C ALA A 520 1.81 -5.23 -19.88
N TRP A 521 1.63 -6.51 -20.19
CA TRP A 521 1.50 -7.56 -19.18
C TRP A 521 2.75 -7.70 -18.32
N ARG A 522 3.95 -7.75 -18.92
CA ARG A 522 5.23 -7.84 -18.19
C ARG A 522 5.42 -6.66 -17.24
N PHE A 523 5.12 -5.45 -17.71
CA PHE A 523 5.24 -4.22 -16.92
C PHE A 523 4.30 -4.22 -15.72
N VAL A 524 3.00 -4.44 -15.93
CA VAL A 524 2.00 -4.45 -14.84
C VAL A 524 2.33 -5.53 -13.80
N ARG A 525 2.72 -6.72 -14.27
CA ARG A 525 3.16 -7.80 -13.37
C ARG A 525 4.37 -7.41 -12.51
N ALA A 526 5.39 -6.79 -13.12
CA ALA A 526 6.58 -6.37 -12.40
C ALA A 526 6.29 -5.21 -11.43
N LEU A 527 5.45 -4.25 -11.84
CA LEU A 527 5.03 -3.14 -11.00
C LEU A 527 4.25 -3.63 -9.77
N HIS A 528 3.33 -4.57 -9.98
CA HIS A 528 2.57 -5.19 -8.90
C HIS A 528 3.47 -5.98 -7.94
N ALA A 529 4.39 -6.79 -8.48
CA ALA A 529 5.36 -7.54 -7.66
C ALA A 529 6.23 -6.60 -6.81
N ARG A 530 6.67 -5.45 -7.34
CA ARG A 530 7.42 -4.45 -6.57
C ARG A 530 6.60 -3.88 -5.41
N ARG A 531 5.34 -3.49 -5.68
CA ARG A 531 4.45 -2.94 -4.64
C ARG A 531 4.26 -3.93 -3.48
N LEU A 532 4.11 -5.22 -3.78
CA LEU A 532 4.00 -6.27 -2.78
C LEU A 532 5.29 -6.42 -1.95
N MET A 533 6.46 -6.35 -2.59
CA MET A 533 7.74 -6.39 -1.87
C MET A 533 7.91 -5.19 -0.93
N GLU A 534 7.69 -3.97 -1.43
CA GLU A 534 7.79 -2.74 -0.64
C GLU A 534 6.84 -2.77 0.57
N MET A 535 5.62 -3.26 0.39
CA MET A 535 4.64 -3.40 1.45
C MET A 535 5.02 -4.46 2.48
N GLU A 536 5.51 -5.62 2.04
CA GLU A 536 5.93 -6.70 2.93
C GLU A 536 7.13 -6.28 3.79
N GLU A 537 8.11 -5.59 3.20
CA GLU A 537 9.23 -5.00 3.94
C GLU A 537 8.73 -4.03 5.02
N ALA A 538 7.84 -3.10 4.67
CA ALA A 538 7.26 -2.16 5.62
C ALA A 538 6.43 -2.84 6.73
N ARG A 539 5.75 -3.94 6.40
CA ARG A 539 5.01 -4.76 7.37
C ARG A 539 5.96 -5.46 8.35
N GLN A 540 7.02 -6.08 7.84
CA GLN A 540 8.01 -6.75 8.68
C GLN A 540 8.73 -5.77 9.60
N GLU A 541 9.07 -4.58 9.10
CA GLU A 541 9.62 -3.50 9.92
C GLU A 541 8.64 -3.10 11.03
N ALA A 542 7.36 -2.91 10.71
CA ALA A 542 6.31 -2.59 11.67
C ALA A 542 6.17 -3.65 12.78
N GLU A 543 6.15 -4.92 12.40
CA GLU A 543 6.06 -6.06 13.32
C GLU A 543 7.31 -6.18 14.19
N SER A 544 8.50 -5.96 13.62
CA SER A 544 9.75 -5.97 14.36
C SER A 544 9.80 -4.87 15.43
N SER A 545 9.35 -3.65 15.09
CA SER A 545 9.26 -2.54 16.05
C SER A 545 8.29 -2.88 17.19
N ALA A 546 7.11 -3.41 16.87
CA ALA A 546 6.11 -3.80 17.87
C ALA A 546 6.59 -4.93 18.80
N ASN A 547 7.36 -5.89 18.28
CA ASN A 547 7.94 -6.97 19.07
C ASN A 547 9.05 -6.49 20.00
N ASN A 548 9.86 -5.52 19.55
CA ASN A 548 10.89 -4.91 20.39
C ASN A 548 10.26 -4.12 21.56
N GLU A 549 9.17 -3.41 21.30
CA GLU A 549 8.37 -2.74 22.35
C GLU A 549 7.89 -3.73 23.42
N ALA A 550 7.26 -4.84 23.00
CA ALA A 550 6.76 -5.85 23.94
C ALA A 550 7.87 -6.49 24.80
N ARG A 551 9.08 -6.63 24.26
CA ARG A 551 10.25 -7.14 24.99
C ARG A 551 10.79 -6.15 26.01
N ASP A 552 10.86 -4.87 25.65
CA ASP A 552 11.32 -3.81 26.55
C ASP A 552 10.32 -3.57 27.69
N GLU A 553 9.01 -3.68 27.41
CA GLU A 553 7.96 -3.68 28.43
C GLU A 553 8.13 -4.82 29.43
N GLY A 554 8.25 -6.08 28.95
CA GLY A 554 8.42 -7.25 29.82
C GLY A 554 9.69 -7.18 30.67
N ARG A 555 10.75 -6.54 30.18
CA ARG A 555 11.98 -6.30 30.94
C ARG A 555 11.81 -5.20 31.99
N SER A 556 10.97 -4.19 31.72
CA SER A 556 10.67 -3.11 32.66
C SER A 556 9.77 -3.58 33.81
N GLU A 557 8.74 -4.42 33.54
CA GLU A 557 7.87 -5.01 34.56
C GLU A 557 8.61 -6.06 35.41
N ALA A 558 9.50 -6.85 34.82
CA ALA A 558 10.36 -7.77 35.58
C ALA A 558 11.36 -7.02 36.49
N GLY A 559 11.83 -5.84 36.06
CA GLY A 559 12.70 -4.97 36.85
C GLY A 559 12.02 -4.30 38.04
N THR A 560 10.74 -3.90 37.89
CA THR A 560 9.96 -3.35 39.02
C THR A 560 9.50 -4.42 40.00
N ASN A 561 9.18 -5.63 39.55
CA ASN A 561 8.88 -6.75 40.45
C ASN A 561 10.13 -7.26 41.20
N ALA A 562 11.31 -7.23 40.56
CA ALA A 562 12.58 -7.55 41.24
C ALA A 562 13.04 -6.46 42.23
N ALA A 563 12.50 -5.24 42.15
CA ALA A 563 12.75 -4.17 43.11
C ALA A 563 11.80 -4.22 44.32
N PHE A 564 10.66 -4.92 44.23
CA PHE A 564 9.76 -5.18 45.35
C PHE A 564 10.10 -6.45 46.14
N ASP A 565 10.84 -7.39 45.55
CA ASP A 565 11.31 -8.63 46.21
C ASP A 565 12.71 -8.52 46.85
N LYS A 566 13.29 -7.31 46.94
CA LYS A 566 14.52 -7.05 47.69
C LYS A 566 14.30 -6.05 48.82
N VAL A 567 13.45 -6.43 49.78
CA VAL A 567 13.60 -5.96 51.16
C VAL A 567 14.26 -7.11 51.93
N ASP A 568 15.59 -7.12 51.93
CA ASP A 568 16.37 -8.06 52.75
C ASP A 568 16.22 -7.71 54.25
N PRO A 569 15.96 -8.69 55.11
CA PRO A 569 15.84 -8.51 56.55
C PRO A 569 17.19 -8.71 57.26
N TYR A 570 17.47 -7.84 58.25
CA TYR A 570 18.45 -7.95 59.34
C TYR A 570 19.97 -7.86 59.07
N VAL A 571 20.63 -6.90 59.74
CA VAL A 571 21.69 -7.19 60.75
C VAL A 571 21.69 -6.11 61.85
N VAL A 572 21.29 -6.48 63.08
CA VAL A 572 21.64 -5.81 64.34
C VAL A 572 22.54 -6.77 65.12
N ARG A 573 23.73 -6.32 65.55
CA ARG A 573 24.64 -7.06 66.45
C ARG A 573 24.23 -6.83 67.92
N GLY A 574 24.15 -7.90 68.71
CA GLY A 574 23.90 -7.89 70.18
C GLY A 574 25.12 -7.47 71.02
N PRO A 575 25.19 -7.73 72.36
CA PRO A 575 24.46 -8.78 73.12
C PRO A 575 23.83 -8.34 74.47
N GLY A 576 22.94 -9.17 75.05
CA GLY A 576 22.54 -9.06 76.47
C GLY A 576 21.26 -9.80 76.91
N SER A 577 21.45 -10.93 77.60
CA SER A 577 20.63 -11.59 78.65
C SER A 577 19.15 -12.01 78.47
N CYS A 578 18.95 -13.33 78.63
CA CYS A 578 17.97 -14.05 79.47
C CYS A 578 16.45 -13.74 79.38
N ASN A 579 15.64 -14.69 78.85
CA ASN A 579 14.79 -15.63 79.61
C ASN A 579 13.72 -16.32 78.73
N VAL A 580 13.54 -17.61 78.99
CA VAL A 580 12.49 -18.57 78.57
C VAL A 580 11.24 -18.39 79.48
N PRO A 581 9.98 -18.88 79.22
CA PRO A 581 9.50 -19.89 78.26
C PRO A 581 8.23 -19.60 77.40
N ALA A 582 8.12 -20.46 76.38
CA ALA A 582 7.00 -21.09 75.64
C ALA A 582 5.59 -21.23 76.31
N PRO A 583 4.61 -21.94 75.68
CA PRO A 583 4.00 -21.87 74.33
C PRO A 583 2.44 -21.94 74.42
N LEU A 584 1.71 -22.05 73.29
CA LEU A 584 0.41 -22.75 73.08
C LEU A 584 -0.02 -22.43 71.62
N THR A 585 0.03 -23.37 70.65
CA THR A 585 -1.06 -24.28 70.20
C THR A 585 -2.45 -23.59 70.11
N PHE A 586 -3.35 -23.79 69.14
CA PHE A 586 -3.77 -24.96 68.34
C PHE A 586 -4.80 -24.40 67.32
N ARG A 587 -4.80 -24.86 66.06
CA ARG A 587 -5.84 -25.72 65.43
C ARG A 587 -6.69 -25.01 64.37
N ALA A 588 -6.65 -25.60 63.17
CA ALA A 588 -7.61 -25.45 62.10
C ALA A 588 -8.98 -26.01 62.51
N GLU A 589 -10.06 -25.48 61.93
CA GLU A 589 -10.95 -26.17 60.97
C GLU A 589 -12.20 -25.33 60.62
N PRO A 590 -12.95 -25.68 59.56
CA PRO A 590 -13.50 -24.71 58.61
C PRO A 590 -15.03 -24.58 58.63
N GLN A 591 -15.54 -23.58 57.90
CA GLN A 591 -16.66 -23.69 56.96
C GLN A 591 -16.61 -22.53 55.96
#